data_AF-A0A850A062-F1
#
_entry.id   AF-A0A850A062-F1
#
_cell.length_a   1.000
_cell.length_b   1.000
_cell.length_c   1.000
_cell.angle_alpha   90.00
_cell.angle_beta   90.00
_cell.angle_gamma   90.00
#
_symmetry.space_group_name_H-M   'P 1'
#
loop_
_entity.id
_entity.type
_entity.pdbx_description
1 polymer ?
#
loop_
_entity_poly.entity_id
_entity_poly.type
_entity_poly.pdbx_seq_one_letter_code
_entity_poly.pdbx_strand_id
1 'polypeptide(L)' 'MLAITAERELTCEEAATLLDYYVDLEGRGEDVARLLPELAHHLRICPECEEEHAALAAIVAGELV' A
#
# COMPACT_ATOMS: atom_id res chain seq x y z
N MET A 1 -8.20 -16.67 21.83
CA MET A 1 -7.35 -16.20 20.72
C MET A 1 -7.56 -14.70 20.65
N LEU A 2 -6.54 -13.93 21.03
CA LEU A 2 -6.61 -12.47 20.91
C LEU A 2 -6.54 -12.14 19.43
N ALA A 3 -7.66 -11.71 18.86
CA ALA A 3 -7.68 -11.04 17.58
C ALA A 3 -6.87 -9.75 17.76
N ILE A 4 -5.67 -9.73 17.21
CA ILE A 4 -4.87 -8.50 17.08
C ILE A 4 -5.62 -7.65 16.05
N THR A 5 -6.63 -6.92 16.51
CA THR A 5 -7.30 -5.90 15.72
C THR A 5 -6.35 -4.72 15.70
N ALA A 6 -5.44 -4.69 14.72
CA ALA A 6 -4.80 -3.51 14.13
C ALA A 6 -4.90 -2.21 14.97
N GLU A 7 -4.09 -2.09 16.03
CA GLU A 7 -3.87 -0.85 16.79
C GLU A 7 -2.47 -0.26 16.52
N ARG A 8 -1.72 -0.83 15.57
CA ARG A 8 -0.34 -0.40 15.26
C ARG A 8 -0.31 0.24 13.88
N GLU A 9 0.10 1.50 13.84
CA GLU A 9 0.50 2.15 12.59
C GLU A 9 1.65 1.36 11.95
N LEU A 10 1.52 1.09 10.65
CA LEU A 10 2.60 0.48 9.86
C LEU A 10 3.81 1.40 9.89
N THR A 11 4.99 0.83 10.09
CA THR A 11 6.25 1.55 9.82
C THR A 11 6.48 1.66 8.31
N CYS A 12 7.35 2.58 7.88
CA CYS A 12 7.71 2.71 6.46
C CYS A 12 8.24 1.39 5.88
N GLU A 13 9.00 0.62 6.66
CA GLU A 13 9.55 -0.68 6.25
C GLU A 13 8.45 -1.75 6.06
N GLU A 14 7.48 -1.80 6.99
CA GLU A 14 6.32 -2.68 6.87
C GLU A 14 5.43 -2.28 5.69
N ALA A 15 5.26 -0.96 5.48
CA ALA A 15 4.52 -0.41 4.36
C ALA A 15 5.17 -0.78 3.01
N ALA A 16 6.47 -0.55 2.85
CA ALA A 16 7.23 -0.88 1.64
C ALA A 16 7.13 -2.37 1.27
N THR A 17 7.14 -3.24 2.28
CA THR A 17 6.97 -4.70 2.07
C THR A 17 5.57 -5.06 1.56
N LEU A 18 4.54 -4.31 1.96
CA LEU A 18 3.16 -4.52 1.55
C LEU A 18 2.79 -3.77 0.26
N LEU A 19 3.60 -2.79 -0.12
CA LEU A 19 3.38 -1.90 -1.27
C LEU A 19 3.30 -2.68 -2.59
N ASP A 20 4.18 -3.66 -2.81
CA ASP A 20 4.15 -4.56 -3.98
C ASP A 20 2.79 -5.28 -4.10
N TYR A 21 2.29 -5.81 -2.99
CA TYR A 21 1.00 -6.50 -2.94
C TYR A 21 -0.17 -5.52 -3.12
N TYR A 22 -0.05 -4.32 -2.56
CA TYR A 22 -1.05 -3.26 -2.69
C TYR A 22 -1.22 -2.85 -4.16
N VAL A 23 -0.13 -2.58 -4.89
CA VAL A 23 -0.23 -2.17 -6.30
C VAL A 23 -0.67 -3.29 -7.23
N ASP A 24 -0.35 -4.56 -6.93
CA ASP A 24 -0.83 -5.72 -7.71
C ASP A 24 -2.35 -5.91 -7.56
N LEU A 25 -2.89 -5.76 -6.34
CA LEU A 25 -4.33 -5.77 -6.12
C LEU A 25 -5.02 -4.56 -6.78
N GLU A 26 -4.43 -3.37 -6.68
CA GLU A 26 -4.96 -2.15 -7.29
C GLU A 26 -5.01 -2.29 -8.83
N GLY A 27 -3.95 -2.84 -9.43
CA GLY A 27 -3.88 -3.14 -10.87
C GLY A 27 -4.91 -4.17 -11.35
N ARG A 28 -5.43 -5.01 -10.44
CA ARG A 28 -6.55 -5.94 -10.73
C ARG A 28 -7.93 -5.27 -10.62
N GLY A 29 -7.98 -4.03 -10.15
CA GLY A 29 -9.22 -3.29 -9.91
C GLY A 29 -9.86 -3.56 -8.54
N GLU A 30 -9.11 -4.12 -7.59
CA GLU A 30 -9.60 -4.34 -6.22
C GLU A 30 -9.56 -3.03 -5.41
N ASP A 31 -10.49 -2.88 -4.46
CA ASP A 31 -10.54 -1.73 -3.55
C ASP A 31 -9.53 -1.90 -2.41
N VAL A 32 -8.26 -1.68 -2.74
CA VAL A 32 -7.12 -1.86 -1.84
C VAL A 32 -7.15 -0.96 -0.62
N ALA A 33 -7.73 0.24 -0.73
CA ALA A 33 -7.92 1.14 0.41
C ALA A 33 -8.90 0.58 1.45
N ARG A 34 -9.86 -0.25 1.02
CA ARG A 34 -10.78 -0.96 1.90
C ARG A 34 -10.20 -2.27 2.42
N LEU A 35 -9.37 -2.95 1.63
CA LEU A 35 -8.72 -4.21 2.02
C LEU A 35 -7.56 -3.98 3.00
N LEU A 36 -6.79 -2.91 2.80
CA LEU A 36 -5.60 -2.55 3.56
C LEU A 36 -5.68 -1.08 4.02
N PRO A 37 -6.64 -0.75 4.91
CA PRO A 37 -6.85 0.63 5.36
C PRO A 37 -5.65 1.22 6.10
N GLU A 38 -4.84 0.37 6.74
CA GLU A 38 -3.62 0.78 7.48
C GLU A 38 -2.54 1.30 6.52
N LEU A 39 -2.34 0.62 5.39
CA LEU A 39 -1.38 1.04 4.38
C LEU A 39 -1.86 2.29 3.65
N ALA A 40 -3.14 2.32 3.25
CA ALA A 40 -3.73 3.53 2.68
C ALA A 40 -3.68 4.73 3.65
N HIS A 41 -3.73 4.50 4.96
CA HIS A 41 -3.52 5.55 5.95
C HIS A 41 -2.06 6.01 5.99
N HIS A 42 -1.11 5.08 6.01
CA HIS A 42 0.32 5.39 6.00
C HIS A 42 0.72 6.20 4.76
N LEU A 43 0.26 5.82 3.56
CA LEU A 43 0.51 6.54 2.30
C LEU A 43 0.00 7.99 2.32
N ARG A 44 -1.06 8.29 3.10
CA ARG A 44 -1.54 9.68 3.26
C ARG A 44 -0.70 10.53 4.21
N ILE A 45 0.07 9.90 5.09
CA ILE A 45 0.88 10.59 6.10
C ILE A 45 2.34 10.70 5.63
N CYS A 46 2.83 9.68 4.94
CA CYS A 46 4.23 9.49 4.61
C CYS A 46 4.47 9.75 3.12
N PRO A 47 5.05 10.91 2.73
CA PRO A 47 5.23 11.27 1.32
C PRO A 47 6.25 10.37 0.60
N GLU A 48 7.27 9.87 1.30
CA GLU A 48 8.25 8.92 0.73
C GLU A 48 7.58 7.62 0.26
N CYS A 49 6.67 7.06 1.06
CA CYS A 49 5.94 5.85 0.68
C CYS A 49 4.88 6.14 -0.40
N GLU A 50 4.33 7.35 -0.44
CA GLU A 50 3.42 7.77 -1.51
C GLU A 50 4.12 7.89 -2.86
N GLU A 51 5.33 8.47 -2.90
CA GLU A 51 6.16 8.52 -4.11
C GLU A 51 6.55 7.13 -4.60
N GLU A 52 6.93 6.23 -3.67
CA GLU A 52 7.24 4.83 -4.00
C GLU A 52 6.00 4.09 -4.53
N HIS A 53 4.84 4.31 -3.93
CA HIS A 53 3.56 3.79 -4.41
C HIS A 53 3.26 4.25 -5.83
N ALA A 54 3.35 5.55 -6.10
CA ALA A 54 3.07 6.10 -7.42
C ALA A 54 4.01 5.51 -8.49
N ALA A 55 5.30 5.34 -8.16
CA ALA A 55 6.27 4.72 -9.05
C ALA A 55 5.92 3.26 -9.36
N LEU A 56 5.61 2.46 -8.34
CA LEU A 56 5.22 1.05 -8.50
C LEU A 56 3.89 0.89 -9.25
N ALA A 57 2.90 1.72 -8.94
CA ALA A 57 1.60 1.71 -9.62
C ALA A 57 1.74 2.00 -11.12
N ALA A 58 2.58 2.97 -11.50
CA ALA A 58 2.85 3.29 -12.90
C ALA A 58 3.56 2.13 -13.65
N ILE A 59 4.41 1.36 -12.96
CA ILE A 59 5.02 0.14 -13.52
C ILE A 59 3.95 -0.94 -13.74
N VAL A 60 3.10 -1.18 -12.75
CA VAL A 60 2.02 -2.19 -12.85
C VAL A 60 0.99 -1.83 -13.92
N ALA A 61 0.67 -0.54 -14.06
CA ALA A 61 -0.21 -0.03 -15.13
C ALA A 61 0.41 -0.12 -16.53
N GLY A 62 1.72 -0.38 -16.64
CA GLY A 62 2.43 -0.46 -17.91
C GLY A 62 2.75 0.90 -18.54
N GLU A 63 2.75 1.98 -17.76
CA GLU A 63 3.05 3.34 -18.24
C GLU A 63 4.57 3.63 -18.28
N LEU A 64 5.38 2.73 -17.71
CA LEU A 64 6.84 2.82 -17.56
C LEU A 64 7.60 1.74 -18.35
N VAL A 65 7.02 1.21 -19.43
CA VAL A 65 7.60 0.13 -20.26
C VAL A 65 7.71 0.51 -21.74
#